data_AF-A0A3D4V0A9-F1
#
_entry.id   AF-A0A3D4V0A9-F1
#
_cell.length_a   1.000
_cell.length_b   1.000
_cell.length_c   1.000
_cell.angle_alpha   90.00
_cell.angle_beta   90.00
_cell.angle_gamma   90.00
#
_symmetry.space_group_name_H-M   'P 1'
#
loop_
_entity.id
_entity.type
_entity.pdbx_description
1 polymer ?
#
loop_
_entity_poly.entity_id
_entity_poly.type
_entity_poly.pdbx_seq_one_letter_code
_entity_poly.pdbx_strand_id
1 'polypeptide(L)'
;MSVVKRLQSLNLADDAMITLTREEGTDVFVHNETEVDDAINETSVIYDFASLIADTKLDARNRWNGNIIQHLRDNDFLEDYERGSFAFEDFLTETLTENFYDTELIEYSTEKYDHKRGFCTLTAQVEVPFANFVEVNPFVSGWTVSVETDNGTLTFDA
;
A
#
# COMPACT_ATOMS: atom_id res chain seq x y z
N MET A 1 -18.84 -10.71 4.61
CA MET A 1 -19.20 -9.70 5.64
C MET A 1 -18.14 -8.62 5.53
N SER A 2 -18.48 -7.35 5.30
CA SER A 2 -17.49 -6.29 5.03
C SER A 2 -16.58 -6.05 6.24
N VAL A 3 -15.28 -5.78 5.99
CA VAL A 3 -14.27 -5.45 7.00
C VAL A 3 -14.72 -4.27 7.87
N VAL A 4 -15.33 -3.25 7.27
CA VAL A 4 -15.86 -2.08 7.99
C VAL A 4 -16.87 -2.47 9.06
N LYS A 5 -17.76 -3.42 8.78
CA LYS A 5 -18.74 -3.90 9.78
C LYS A 5 -18.07 -4.62 10.95
N ARG A 6 -16.97 -5.32 10.70
CA ARG A 6 -16.18 -5.96 11.77
C ARG A 6 -15.49 -4.90 12.63
N LEU A 7 -14.82 -3.93 12.01
CA LEU A 7 -14.13 -2.86 12.73
C LEU A 7 -15.11 -2.02 13.57
N GLN A 8 -16.28 -1.67 13.03
CA GLN A 8 -17.33 -0.96 13.76
C GLN A 8 -17.84 -1.72 14.99
N SER A 9 -17.78 -3.06 14.99
CA SER A 9 -18.18 -3.87 16.15
C SER A 9 -17.17 -3.85 17.30
N LEU A 10 -15.95 -3.37 17.05
CA LEU A 10 -14.86 -3.33 18.03
C LEU A 10 -14.91 -2.09 18.94
N ASN A 11 -15.82 -1.14 18.68
CA ASN A 11 -15.98 0.11 19.45
C ASN A 11 -14.65 0.85 19.68
N LEU A 12 -13.87 0.96 18.60
CA LEU A 12 -12.57 1.64 18.57
C LEU A 12 -12.76 3.16 18.78
N ALA A 13 -11.72 3.81 19.30
CA ALA A 13 -11.68 5.26 19.33
C ALA A 13 -11.56 5.82 17.91
N ASP A 14 -12.09 7.02 17.68
CA ASP A 14 -12.10 7.65 16.35
C ASP A 14 -10.67 7.95 15.82
N ASP A 15 -9.72 8.13 16.75
CA ASP A 15 -8.29 8.36 16.49
C ASP A 15 -7.47 7.06 16.43
N ALA A 16 -8.09 5.89 16.57
CA ALA A 16 -7.42 4.61 16.43
C ALA A 16 -6.84 4.47 15.01
N MET A 17 -5.61 3.98 14.90
CA MET A 17 -4.94 3.78 13.61
C MET A 17 -5.16 2.34 13.15
N ILE A 18 -5.59 2.20 11.89
CA ILE A 18 -5.71 0.92 11.20
C ILE A 18 -4.48 0.77 10.30
N THR A 19 -3.79 -0.35 10.42
CA THR A 19 -2.72 -0.74 9.51
C THR A 19 -3.30 -1.58 8.37
N LEU A 20 -3.06 -1.17 7.14
CA LEU A 20 -3.38 -1.90 5.93
C LEU A 20 -2.08 -2.39 5.30
N THR A 21 -1.98 -3.70 5.06
CA THR A 21 -0.82 -4.32 4.43
C THR A 21 -1.27 -5.05 3.18
N ARG A 22 -0.66 -4.74 2.03
CA ARG A 22 -0.82 -5.49 0.79
C ARG A 22 0.49 -6.21 0.51
N GLU A 23 0.42 -7.52 0.41
CA GLU A 23 1.56 -8.37 0.09
C GLU A 23 1.21 -9.26 -1.11
N GLU A 24 2.06 -9.26 -2.13
CA GLU A 24 1.98 -10.17 -3.26
C GLU A 24 3.39 -10.45 -3.77
N GLY A 25 3.60 -11.64 -4.32
CA GLY A 25 4.86 -11.96 -4.97
C GLY A 25 4.68 -12.83 -6.19
N THR A 26 5.75 -12.94 -6.96
CA THR A 26 5.81 -13.73 -8.18
C THR A 26 7.07 -14.57 -8.24
N ASP A 27 7.01 -15.67 -9.00
CA ASP A 27 8.19 -16.48 -9.32
C ASP A 27 9.11 -15.70 -10.25
N VAL A 28 10.37 -15.58 -9.86
CA VAL A 28 11.37 -14.78 -10.58
C VAL A 28 12.59 -15.60 -10.94
N PHE A 29 13.26 -15.16 -12.00
CA PHE A 29 14.62 -15.58 -12.25
C PHE A 29 15.57 -14.61 -11.55
N VAL A 30 16.55 -15.12 -10.80
CA VAL A 30 17.47 -14.30 -9.99
C VAL A 30 18.87 -14.20 -10.57
N HIS A 31 19.09 -14.82 -11.74
CA HIS A 31 20.41 -14.88 -12.40
C HIS A 31 20.64 -13.73 -13.39
N ASN A 32 19.56 -13.03 -13.73
CA ASN A 32 19.50 -11.85 -14.60
C ASN A 32 19.42 -10.55 -13.80
N GLU A 33 19.33 -10.61 -12.46
CA GLU A 33 19.26 -9.43 -11.57
C GLU A 33 18.03 -8.53 -11.85
N THR A 34 16.96 -9.08 -12.42
CA THR A 34 15.70 -8.36 -12.71
C THR A 34 14.55 -8.80 -11.81
N GLU A 35 14.84 -9.49 -10.70
CA GLU A 35 13.81 -10.05 -9.81
C GLU A 35 12.77 -9.02 -9.34
N VAL A 36 13.20 -7.79 -9.04
CA VAL A 36 12.30 -6.73 -8.57
C VAL A 36 11.49 -6.17 -9.72
N ASP A 37 12.11 -5.93 -10.88
CA ASP A 37 11.40 -5.43 -12.06
C ASP A 37 10.34 -6.42 -12.54
N ASP A 38 10.62 -7.73 -12.50
CA ASP A 38 9.65 -8.77 -12.80
C ASP A 38 8.47 -8.71 -11.80
N ALA A 39 8.74 -8.51 -10.50
CA ALA A 39 7.70 -8.37 -9.49
C ALA A 39 6.87 -7.09 -9.64
N ILE A 40 7.50 -5.97 -10.01
CA ILE A 40 6.82 -4.70 -10.32
C ILE A 40 5.82 -4.87 -11.46
N ASN A 41 6.18 -5.64 -12.49
CA ASN A 41 5.34 -5.83 -13.68
C ASN A 41 4.26 -6.90 -13.51
N GLU A 42 4.50 -7.92 -12.70
CA GLU A 42 3.60 -9.09 -12.58
C GLU A 42 2.67 -9.02 -11.35
N THR A 43 2.90 -8.14 -10.38
CA THR A 43 2.05 -7.99 -9.19
C THR A 43 1.16 -6.74 -9.25
N SER A 44 0.04 -6.73 -8.51
CA SER A 44 -0.84 -5.55 -8.45
C SER A 44 -0.55 -4.63 -7.27
N VAL A 45 0.50 -4.86 -6.49
CA VAL A 45 0.76 -4.15 -5.22
C VAL A 45 0.88 -2.64 -5.42
N ILE A 46 1.60 -2.20 -6.45
CA ILE A 46 1.79 -0.76 -6.73
C ILE A 46 0.46 -0.12 -7.11
N TYR A 47 -0.31 -0.76 -7.99
CA TYR A 47 -1.62 -0.28 -8.41
C TYR A 47 -2.61 -0.22 -7.23
N ASP A 48 -2.69 -1.29 -6.44
CA ASP A 48 -3.58 -1.34 -5.27
C ASP A 48 -3.21 -0.25 -4.25
N PHE A 49 -1.91 -0.05 -4.02
CA PHE A 49 -1.40 1.01 -3.13
C PHE A 49 -1.69 2.41 -3.68
N ALA A 50 -1.46 2.66 -4.97
CA ALA A 50 -1.76 3.92 -5.63
C ALA A 50 -3.27 4.24 -5.56
N SER A 51 -4.13 3.26 -5.84
CA SER A 51 -5.58 3.36 -5.75
C SER A 51 -6.03 3.74 -4.34
N LEU A 52 -5.42 3.14 -3.32
CA LEU A 52 -5.72 3.44 -1.93
C LEU A 52 -5.29 4.87 -1.54
N ILE A 53 -4.07 5.29 -1.85
CA ILE A 53 -3.58 6.63 -1.45
C ILE A 53 -4.16 7.77 -2.29
N ALA A 54 -4.73 7.47 -3.47
CA ALA A 54 -5.37 8.47 -4.33
C ALA A 54 -6.53 9.19 -3.63
N ASP A 55 -7.26 8.50 -2.73
CA ASP A 55 -8.28 9.16 -1.90
C ASP A 55 -7.63 9.87 -0.71
N THR A 56 -7.32 11.15 -0.91
CA THR A 56 -6.74 12.02 0.11
C THR A 56 -7.57 12.13 1.40
N LYS A 57 -8.86 11.78 1.40
CA LYS A 57 -9.68 11.78 2.63
C LYS A 57 -9.32 10.64 3.57
N LEU A 58 -8.70 9.57 3.08
CA LEU A 58 -8.19 8.51 3.94
C LEU A 58 -7.10 9.05 4.87
N ASP A 59 -6.32 10.04 4.43
CA ASP A 59 -5.12 10.48 5.15
C ASP A 59 -4.21 9.27 5.42
N ALA A 60 -3.87 8.56 4.35
CA ALA A 60 -2.96 7.41 4.40
C ALA A 60 -1.56 7.88 4.80
N ARG A 61 -1.04 7.25 5.84
CA ARG A 61 0.24 7.58 6.47
C ARG A 61 1.18 6.40 6.47
N ASN A 62 2.46 6.69 6.56
CA ASN A 62 3.50 5.73 6.87
C ASN A 62 4.18 6.17 8.18
N ARG A 63 4.62 5.20 8.99
CA ARG A 63 5.40 5.38 10.21
C ARG A 63 6.62 6.29 10.03
N TRP A 64 7.29 6.25 8.87
CA TRP A 64 8.50 7.04 8.63
C TRP A 64 8.22 8.43 8.07
N ASN A 65 7.27 8.54 7.14
CA ASN A 65 7.11 9.73 6.31
C ASN A 65 5.87 10.58 6.68
N GLY A 66 5.01 10.09 7.58
CA GLY A 66 3.72 10.74 7.85
C GLY A 66 2.77 10.57 6.67
N ASN A 67 2.05 11.62 6.27
CA ASN A 67 1.10 11.54 5.14
C ASN A 67 1.82 11.28 3.81
N ILE A 68 1.44 10.20 3.13
CA ILE A 68 2.14 9.69 1.95
C ILE A 68 2.04 10.66 0.77
N ILE A 69 0.85 11.23 0.51
CA ILE A 69 0.65 12.18 -0.57
C ILE A 69 1.43 13.48 -0.32
N GLN A 70 1.53 13.92 0.93
CA GLN A 70 2.36 15.07 1.28
C GLN A 70 3.84 14.78 1.07
N HIS A 71 4.31 13.59 1.47
CA HIS A 71 5.67 13.13 1.20
C HIS A 71 6.00 13.13 -0.30
N LEU A 72 5.11 12.60 -1.15
CA LEU A 72 5.31 12.60 -2.60
C LEU A 72 5.37 14.02 -3.17
N ARG A 73 4.58 14.96 -2.61
CA ARG A 73 4.61 16.37 -3.00
C ARG A 73 5.89 17.06 -2.56
N ASP A 74 6.37 16.81 -1.36
CA ASP A 74 7.56 17.45 -0.80
C ASP A 74 8.86 17.02 -1.50
N ASN A 75 8.81 15.92 -2.25
CA ASN A 75 9.90 15.39 -3.06
C ASN A 75 9.67 15.59 -4.58
N ASP A 76 8.78 16.49 -4.97
CA ASP A 76 8.51 16.88 -6.36
C ASP A 76 8.02 15.75 -7.30
N PHE A 77 7.55 14.61 -6.77
CA PHE A 77 7.05 13.48 -7.58
C PHE A 77 5.68 13.74 -8.23
N LEU A 78 4.97 14.80 -7.82
CA LEU A 78 3.61 15.10 -8.28
C LEU A 78 3.51 16.37 -9.13
N GLU A 79 4.64 16.94 -9.56
CA GLU A 79 4.66 18.22 -10.29
C GLU A 79 3.97 18.14 -11.66
N ASP A 80 4.15 17.03 -12.37
CA ASP A 80 3.62 16.81 -13.71
C ASP A 80 2.14 16.40 -13.74
N TYR A 81 1.50 16.26 -12.57
CA TYR A 81 0.09 15.87 -12.51
C TYR A 81 -0.84 17.00 -12.98
N GLU A 82 -1.52 16.78 -14.11
CA GLU A 82 -2.57 17.67 -14.58
C GLU A 82 -3.84 17.50 -13.73
N ARG A 83 -4.09 18.49 -12.86
CA ARG A 83 -5.28 18.50 -11.99
C ARG A 83 -6.58 18.53 -12.79
N GLY A 84 -7.51 17.67 -12.42
CA GLY A 84 -8.83 17.59 -13.07
C GLY A 84 -8.89 16.61 -14.25
N SER A 85 -7.80 15.90 -14.53
CA SER A 85 -7.73 14.79 -15.49
C SER A 85 -8.55 13.56 -15.09
N PHE A 86 -9.00 13.47 -13.83
CA PHE A 86 -9.65 12.28 -13.23
C PHE A 86 -8.80 10.99 -13.29
N ALA A 87 -7.51 11.09 -13.64
CA ALA A 87 -6.57 9.98 -13.79
C ALA A 87 -5.47 10.02 -12.71
N PHE A 88 -5.80 10.46 -11.49
CA PHE A 88 -4.80 10.61 -10.43
C PHE A 88 -4.23 9.26 -9.98
N GLU A 89 -5.07 8.23 -9.94
CA GLU A 89 -4.68 6.86 -9.62
C GLU A 89 -3.68 6.29 -10.64
N ASP A 90 -3.96 6.46 -11.93
CA ASP A 90 -3.07 6.03 -13.01
C ASP A 90 -1.72 6.77 -12.93
N PHE A 91 -1.77 8.10 -12.77
CA PHE A 91 -0.57 8.92 -12.59
C PHE A 91 0.28 8.50 -11.39
N LEU A 92 -0.36 8.22 -10.24
CA LEU A 92 0.34 7.73 -9.06
C LEU A 92 0.98 6.36 -9.30
N THR A 93 0.28 5.46 -9.99
CA THR A 93 0.80 4.13 -10.34
C THR A 93 2.04 4.24 -11.21
N GLU A 94 2.00 5.07 -12.25
CA GLU A 94 3.15 5.34 -13.13
C GLU A 94 4.31 5.96 -12.33
N THR A 95 4.03 7.00 -11.55
CA THR A 95 5.04 7.70 -10.74
C THR A 95 5.74 6.76 -9.76
N LEU A 96 4.98 5.92 -9.05
CA LEU A 96 5.51 4.95 -8.09
C LEU A 96 6.27 3.82 -8.76
N THR A 97 5.89 3.45 -9.98
CA THR A 97 6.59 2.42 -10.76
C THR A 97 7.94 2.95 -11.26
N GLU A 98 7.96 4.15 -11.84
CA GLU A 98 9.17 4.77 -12.38
C GLU A 98 10.17 5.17 -11.29
N ASN A 99 9.66 5.55 -10.12
CA ASN A 99 10.47 6.00 -8.97
C ASN A 99 10.43 4.97 -7.82
N PHE A 100 10.25 3.68 -8.12
CA PHE A 100 10.07 2.63 -7.11
C PHE A 100 11.19 2.63 -6.06
N TYR A 101 12.44 2.68 -6.50
CA TYR A 101 13.60 2.68 -5.60
C TYR A 101 13.81 4.02 -4.87
N ASP A 102 13.36 5.13 -5.43
CA ASP A 102 13.56 6.47 -4.85
C ASP A 102 12.48 6.83 -3.82
N THR A 103 11.26 6.33 -4.01
CA THR A 103 10.14 6.63 -3.11
C THR A 103 10.21 5.85 -1.79
N GLU A 104 10.81 4.64 -1.81
CA GLU A 104 10.95 3.73 -0.66
C GLU A 104 9.62 3.49 0.10
N LEU A 105 8.48 3.57 -0.60
CA LEU A 105 7.15 3.38 0.00
C LEU A 105 6.68 1.93 0.00
N ILE A 106 7.26 1.10 -0.86
CA ILE A 106 6.94 -0.32 -1.03
C ILE A 106 8.22 -1.10 -0.79
N GLU A 107 8.17 -2.02 0.16
CA GLU A 107 9.28 -2.91 0.47
C GLU A 107 9.29 -4.09 -0.52
N TYR A 108 10.47 -4.64 -0.77
CA TYR A 108 10.61 -5.87 -1.55
C TYR A 108 11.54 -6.85 -0.85
N SER A 109 11.27 -8.14 -1.02
CA SER A 109 12.11 -9.22 -0.51
C SER A 109 12.17 -10.36 -1.52
N THR A 110 13.39 -10.79 -1.86
CA THR A 110 13.62 -11.90 -2.78
C THR A 110 14.15 -13.12 -2.06
N GLU A 111 13.37 -14.19 -2.02
CA GLU A 111 13.80 -15.50 -1.56
C GLU A 111 14.45 -16.26 -2.71
N LYS A 112 15.73 -16.67 -2.56
CA LYS A 112 16.46 -17.44 -3.59
C LYS A 112 16.38 -18.93 -3.30
N TYR A 113 15.69 -19.69 -4.15
CA TYR A 113 15.57 -21.15 -4.02
C TYR A 113 16.79 -21.88 -4.59
N ASP A 114 17.30 -21.41 -5.73
CA ASP A 114 18.53 -21.91 -6.34
C ASP A 114 19.24 -20.81 -7.15
N HIS A 115 20.31 -21.17 -7.86
CA HIS A 115 21.11 -20.22 -8.65
C HIS A 115 20.35 -19.53 -9.80
N LYS A 116 19.16 -20.01 -10.17
CA LYS A 116 18.34 -19.43 -11.24
C LYS A 116 17.00 -18.92 -10.75
N ARG A 117 16.37 -19.58 -9.78
CA ARG A 117 14.98 -19.36 -9.38
C ARG A 117 14.89 -18.76 -7.99
N GLY A 118 13.93 -17.85 -7.84
CA GLY A 118 13.52 -17.31 -6.57
C GLY A 118 12.06 -16.87 -6.60
N PHE A 119 11.64 -16.25 -5.53
CA PHE A 119 10.33 -15.65 -5.39
C PHE A 119 10.51 -14.24 -4.83
N CYS A 120 9.99 -13.23 -5.53
CA CYS A 120 10.10 -11.84 -5.11
C CYS A 120 8.73 -11.36 -4.64
N THR A 121 8.68 -10.87 -3.41
CA THR A 121 7.49 -10.35 -2.76
C THR A 121 7.60 -8.83 -2.64
N LEU A 122 6.53 -8.12 -3.03
CA LEU A 122 6.34 -6.71 -2.76
C LEU A 122 5.36 -6.54 -1.61
N THR A 123 5.68 -5.62 -0.69
CA THR A 123 4.88 -5.34 0.50
C THR A 123 4.65 -3.85 0.63
N ALA A 124 3.40 -3.43 0.54
CA ALA A 124 2.98 -2.06 0.81
C ALA A 124 2.26 -1.99 2.15
N GLN A 125 2.63 -1.02 2.99
CA GLN A 125 2.02 -0.83 4.31
C GLN A 125 1.62 0.63 4.52
N VAL A 126 0.38 0.85 4.93
CA VAL A 126 -0.13 2.18 5.30
C VAL A 126 -0.90 2.14 6.61
N GLU A 127 -0.94 3.27 7.29
CA GLU A 127 -1.75 3.53 8.47
C GLU A 127 -2.81 4.57 8.15
N VAL A 128 -4.05 4.30 8.53
CA VAL A 128 -5.21 5.15 8.24
C VAL A 128 -6.02 5.34 9.52
N PRO A 129 -6.45 6.57 9.87
CA PRO A 129 -7.36 6.78 10.99
C PRO A 129 -8.68 6.03 10.81
N PHE A 130 -9.16 5.38 11.86
CA PHE A 130 -10.38 4.56 11.83
C PHE A 130 -11.60 5.35 11.36
N ALA A 131 -11.77 6.59 11.83
CA ALA A 131 -12.87 7.46 11.41
C ALA A 131 -12.87 7.67 9.88
N ASN A 132 -11.71 7.96 9.28
CA ASN A 132 -11.56 8.17 7.85
C ASN A 132 -11.83 6.89 7.05
N PHE A 133 -11.31 5.76 7.54
CA PHE A 133 -11.51 4.46 6.91
C PHE A 133 -12.99 4.08 6.84
N VAL A 134 -13.74 4.34 7.91
CA VAL A 134 -15.19 4.08 7.95
C VAL A 134 -15.97 5.05 7.08
N GLU A 135 -15.60 6.32 7.05
CA GLU A 135 -16.27 7.36 6.24
C GLU A 135 -16.09 7.10 4.74
N VAL A 136 -14.84 6.86 4.32
CA VAL A 136 -14.50 6.62 2.91
C VAL A 136 -14.94 5.21 2.47
N ASN A 137 -14.83 4.22 3.37
CA ASN A 137 -15.07 2.80 3.08
C ASN A 137 -14.33 2.34 1.82
N PRO A 138 -12.98 2.39 1.82
CA PRO A 138 -12.17 2.08 0.65
C PRO A 138 -12.29 0.62 0.25
N PHE A 139 -12.05 0.33 -1.04
CA PHE A 139 -11.96 -1.03 -1.53
C PHE A 139 -10.60 -1.61 -1.13
N VAL A 140 -10.62 -2.57 -0.20
CA VAL A 140 -9.40 -3.17 0.37
C VAL A 140 -9.33 -4.68 0.14
N SER A 141 -9.95 -5.21 -0.91
CA SER A 141 -9.88 -6.66 -1.17
C SER A 141 -8.43 -7.07 -1.44
N GLY A 142 -7.96 -8.15 -0.81
CA GLY A 142 -6.57 -8.60 -0.92
C GLY A 142 -5.60 -7.90 0.03
N TRP A 143 -6.10 -6.98 0.86
CA TRP A 143 -5.32 -6.38 1.95
C TRP A 143 -5.52 -7.13 3.25
N THR A 144 -4.49 -7.15 4.07
CA THR A 144 -4.56 -7.53 5.48
C THR A 144 -4.76 -6.27 6.31
N VAL A 145 -5.83 -6.25 7.10
CA VAL A 145 -6.22 -5.13 7.95
C VAL A 145 -5.94 -5.46 9.40
N SER A 146 -5.08 -4.68 10.05
CA SER A 146 -4.72 -4.85 11.45
C SER A 146 -5.06 -3.61 12.27
N VAL A 147 -5.51 -3.81 13.51
CA VAL A 147 -5.82 -2.72 14.43
C VAL A 147 -5.40 -3.09 15.85
N GLU A 148 -4.78 -2.15 16.56
CA GLU A 148 -4.45 -2.33 17.98
C GLU A 148 -5.69 -2.10 18.85
N THR A 149 -5.92 -3.01 19.78
CA THR A 149 -6.98 -2.91 20.79
C THR A 149 -6.41 -3.17 22.17
N ASP A 150 -7.17 -2.84 23.23
CA ASP A 150 -6.78 -3.12 24.62
C ASP A 150 -6.48 -4.61 24.89
N ASN A 151 -7.01 -5.52 24.05
CA ASN A 151 -6.81 -6.96 24.16
C ASN A 151 -5.71 -7.49 23.22
N GLY A 152 -4.95 -6.61 22.57
CA GLY A 152 -3.91 -6.92 21.58
C GLY A 152 -4.30 -6.55 20.15
N THR A 153 -3.46 -6.93 19.20
CA THR A 153 -3.65 -6.65 17.77
C THR A 153 -4.64 -7.64 17.15
N LEU A 154 -5.67 -7.12 16.50
CA LEU A 154 -6.61 -7.90 15.71
C LEU A 154 -6.27 -7.75 14.24
N THR A 155 -6.18 -8.87 13.53
CA THR A 155 -5.84 -8.92 12.10
C THR A 155 -6.95 -9.63 11.32
N PHE A 156 -7.29 -9.08 10.15
CA PHE A 156 -8.34 -9.56 9.27
C PHE A 156 -7.86 -9.56 7.82
N ASP A 157 -8.13 -10.64 7.10
CA ASP A 157 -7.99 -10.64 5.64
C ASP A 157 -9.28 -10.10 5.00
N ALA A 158 -9.13 -9.24 4.00
CA ALA A 158 -10.20 -8.47 3.37
C ALA A 158 -10.66 -9.02 2.01
#